data_AF-A0A2V8P6W9-F1
#
_entry.id   AF-A0A2V8P6W9-F1
#
_cell.length_a   1.000
_cell.length_b   1.000
_cell.length_c   1.000
_cell.angle_alpha   90.00
_cell.angle_beta   90.00
_cell.angle_gamma   90.00
#
_symmetry.space_group_name_H-M   'P 1'
#
loop_
_entity.id
_entity.type
_entity.pdbx_description
1 polymer ?
#
loop_
_entity_poly.entity_id
_entity_poly.type
_entity_poly.pdbx_seq_one_letter_code
_entity_poly.pdbx_strand_id
1 'polypeptide(L)'
;MKYFFTKTNLAILILTFVFGVIAFPIWVHHNRSHFPNSFVMRYSDFGPPSSSYELLGSEWYQWNSQGPDDPNGRDDVKVVIYRNVDLPTVKRTYPIFKGKSDYRYIEYREVMDFLEKRMEELKADQDRDPEHRRLNKELISEYEQTKDKIIERLGP
;
A
#
# COMPACT_ATOMS: atom_id res chain seq x y z
N MET A 1 -66.42 44.84 18.61
CA MET A 1 -66.30 43.59 17.83
C MET A 1 -64.81 43.23 17.79
N LYS A 2 -64.36 42.26 18.61
CA LYS A 2 -64.17 40.83 18.27
C LYS A 2 -62.96 40.66 17.33
N TYR A 3 -61.83 39.98 17.60
CA TYR A 3 -61.38 39.00 18.62
C TYR A 3 -59.84 39.06 18.67
N PHE A 4 -59.24 39.21 19.85
CA PHE A 4 -58.44 38.19 20.60
C PHE A 4 -57.04 37.84 20.08
N PHE A 5 -56.05 38.30 20.86
CA PHE A 5 -54.77 37.62 21.12
C PHE A 5 -55.03 36.17 21.58
N THR A 6 -54.33 35.20 21.00
CA THR A 6 -54.09 33.90 21.65
C THR A 6 -52.60 33.63 21.75
N LYS A 7 -52.16 33.42 22.99
CA LYS A 7 -50.87 32.85 23.35
C LYS A 7 -50.83 31.35 22.96
N THR A 8 -49.64 30.78 23.12
CA THR A 8 -49.30 29.34 23.25
C THR A 8 -49.36 28.51 21.97
N ASN A 9 -48.20 28.33 21.34
CA ASN A 9 -47.56 27.01 21.25
C ASN A 9 -46.03 27.18 21.08
N LEU A 10 -45.39 27.33 22.22
CA LEU A 10 -44.03 26.90 22.47
C LEU A 10 -44.03 25.35 22.41
N ALA A 11 -43.77 24.77 21.25
CA ALA A 11 -43.18 23.42 21.11
C ALA A 11 -43.04 23.09 19.62
N ILE A 12 -41.86 22.59 19.24
CA ILE A 12 -41.51 22.04 17.92
C ILE A 12 -41.08 23.10 16.89
N LEU A 13 -39.94 23.73 17.13
CA LEU A 13 -38.89 23.88 16.11
C LEU A 13 -37.52 24.20 16.74
N ILE A 14 -37.20 23.48 17.82
CA ILE A 14 -35.81 23.10 18.06
C ILE A 14 -35.56 21.95 17.09
N LEU A 15 -35.09 22.22 15.86
CA LEU A 15 -34.16 21.36 15.11
C LEU A 15 -33.77 21.93 13.73
N THR A 16 -33.51 23.23 13.62
CA THR A 16 -32.64 23.71 12.55
C THR A 16 -31.48 24.40 13.22
N PHE A 17 -30.63 23.54 13.79
CA PHE A 17 -29.22 23.78 13.99
C PHE A 17 -28.68 24.26 12.64
N VAL A 18 -28.75 25.58 12.40
CA VAL A 18 -28.02 26.26 11.34
C VAL A 18 -26.56 26.26 11.77
N PHE A 19 -26.00 25.05 11.92
CA PHE A 19 -24.66 24.79 11.45
C PHE A 19 -24.77 24.91 9.93
N GLY A 20 -24.76 26.17 9.48
CA GLY A 20 -24.21 26.50 8.18
C GLY A 20 -22.79 25.99 8.23
N VAL A 21 -22.65 24.72 7.85
CA VAL A 21 -21.43 24.04 7.50
C VAL A 21 -20.75 25.00 6.56
N ILE A 22 -19.80 25.75 7.10
CA ILE A 22 -18.74 26.35 6.33
C ILE A 22 -18.18 25.14 5.60
N ALA A 23 -18.56 25.01 4.34
CA ALA A 23 -17.93 24.13 3.39
C ALA A 23 -16.50 24.65 3.28
N PHE A 24 -15.67 24.29 4.27
CA PHE A 24 -14.26 24.10 4.04
C PHE A 24 -14.25 23.14 2.87
N PRO A 25 -13.80 23.55 1.67
CA PRO A 25 -13.41 22.54 0.71
C PRO A 25 -12.34 21.76 1.47
N ILE A 26 -12.70 20.57 1.94
CA ILE A 26 -11.73 19.56 2.33
C ILE A 26 -11.08 19.20 1.01
N TRP A 27 -10.16 20.06 0.59
CA TRP A 27 -9.10 19.72 -0.31
C TRP A 27 -8.34 18.64 0.45
N VAL A 28 -8.81 17.40 0.28
CA VAL A 28 -8.05 16.21 0.64
C VAL A 28 -6.85 16.24 -0.28
N HIS A 29 -5.88 17.06 0.05
CA HIS A 29 -4.51 16.71 -0.22
C HIS A 29 -4.37 15.35 0.44
N HIS A 30 -4.32 14.30 -0.37
CA HIS A 30 -3.67 13.06 0.01
C HIS A 30 -2.20 13.41 0.25
N ASN A 31 -1.93 14.10 1.36
CA ASN A 31 -0.68 13.91 2.05
C ASN A 31 -0.72 12.44 2.42
N ARG A 32 -0.15 11.58 1.56
CA ARG A 32 0.32 10.28 2.01
C ARG A 32 1.16 10.64 3.23
N SER A 33 0.67 10.32 4.42
CA SER A 33 1.44 10.51 5.64
C SER A 33 2.69 9.68 5.43
N HIS A 34 3.78 10.33 5.04
CA HIS A 34 5.08 9.71 4.91
C HIS A 34 5.48 9.36 6.34
N PHE A 35 5.14 8.14 6.75
CA PHE A 35 5.58 7.64 8.03
C PHE A 35 7.09 7.41 7.88
N PRO A 36 7.93 8.10 8.66
CA PRO A 36 9.38 8.18 8.41
C PRO A 36 10.02 6.79 8.36
N ASN A 37 9.46 5.87 9.15
CA ASN A 37 9.87 4.49 9.36
C ASN A 37 9.21 3.48 8.39
N SER A 38 8.69 3.94 7.24
CA SER A 38 8.10 3.06 6.23
C SER A 38 8.28 3.58 4.80
N PHE A 39 8.24 2.66 3.85
CA PHE A 39 8.31 2.93 2.42
C PHE A 39 7.28 2.08 1.68
N VAL A 40 6.55 2.69 0.76
CA VAL A 40 5.51 2.03 -0.03
C VAL A 40 5.99 1.84 -1.46
N MET A 41 6.08 0.60 -1.89
CA MET A 41 6.47 0.17 -3.23
C MET A 41 5.32 -0.60 -3.90
N ARG A 42 5.43 -0.85 -5.20
CA ARG A 42 4.50 -1.76 -5.91
C ARG A 42 4.97 -3.19 -5.73
N TYR A 43 4.04 -4.14 -5.81
CA TYR A 43 4.36 -5.57 -5.84
C TYR A 43 5.43 -5.91 -6.89
N SER A 44 5.30 -5.35 -8.10
CA SER A 44 6.22 -5.61 -9.21
C SER A 44 7.64 -5.06 -9.02
N ASP A 45 7.89 -4.23 -8.00
CA ASP A 45 9.24 -3.76 -7.70
C ASP A 45 10.10 -4.87 -7.07
N PHE A 46 9.51 -6.03 -6.72
CA PHE A 46 10.19 -7.18 -6.11
C PHE A 46 10.45 -8.32 -7.10
N GLY A 47 10.44 -8.00 -8.40
CA GLY A 47 10.67 -8.93 -9.50
C GLY A 47 9.39 -9.60 -10.01
N PRO A 48 9.51 -10.62 -10.87
CA PRO A 48 8.37 -11.31 -11.44
C PRO A 48 7.58 -12.07 -10.36
N PRO A 49 6.26 -12.27 -10.53
CA PRO A 49 5.41 -12.95 -9.54
C PRO A 49 5.94 -14.31 -9.10
N SER A 50 6.55 -15.08 -10.00
CA SER A 50 7.17 -16.37 -9.70
C SER A 50 8.32 -16.30 -8.69
N SER A 51 9.01 -15.16 -8.60
CA SER A 51 10.11 -14.94 -7.65
C SER A 51 9.64 -14.32 -6.34
N SER A 52 8.72 -13.34 -6.43
CA SER A 52 8.23 -12.57 -5.29
C SER A 52 7.17 -13.30 -4.47
N TYR A 53 6.53 -14.34 -5.01
CA TYR A 53 5.44 -15.06 -4.35
C TYR A 53 5.80 -15.59 -2.96
N GLU A 54 7.02 -16.11 -2.77
CA GLU A 54 7.48 -16.62 -1.47
C GLU A 54 7.45 -15.52 -0.40
N LEU A 55 7.74 -14.27 -0.78
CA LEU A 55 7.83 -13.13 0.12
C LEU A 55 6.47 -12.42 0.30
N LEU A 56 5.76 -12.20 -0.80
CA LEU A 56 4.61 -11.29 -0.85
C LEU A 56 3.26 -12.02 -1.00
N GLY A 57 3.28 -13.32 -1.32
CA GLY A 57 2.12 -14.08 -1.76
C GLY A 57 1.68 -13.70 -3.16
N SER A 58 0.41 -13.92 -3.48
CA SER A 58 -0.16 -13.62 -4.81
C SER A 58 -0.06 -12.13 -5.16
N GLU A 59 0.15 -11.83 -6.45
CA GLU A 59 0.11 -10.48 -7.01
C GLU A 59 -1.32 -9.90 -7.09
N TRP A 60 -2.33 -10.70 -6.77
CA TRP A 60 -3.72 -10.28 -6.71
C TRP A 60 -4.09 -9.72 -5.35
N TYR A 61 -5.23 -9.03 -5.30
CA TYR A 61 -5.80 -8.59 -4.05
C TYR A 61 -6.01 -9.78 -3.10
N GLN A 62 -5.69 -9.62 -1.83
CA GLN A 62 -5.78 -10.67 -0.82
C GLN A 62 -7.19 -11.23 -0.60
N TRP A 63 -8.23 -10.52 -1.05
CA TRP A 63 -9.62 -10.97 -1.02
C TRP A 63 -10.08 -11.61 -2.34
N ASN A 64 -9.18 -11.74 -3.31
CA ASN A 64 -9.46 -12.32 -4.62
C ASN A 64 -8.83 -13.71 -4.72
N SER A 65 -9.67 -14.75 -4.73
CA SER A 65 -9.22 -16.14 -4.76
C SER A 65 -8.90 -16.68 -6.16
N GLN A 66 -9.28 -15.94 -7.21
CA GLN A 66 -9.28 -16.44 -8.59
C GLN A 66 -8.64 -15.46 -9.60
N GLY A 67 -8.06 -14.37 -9.10
CA GLY A 67 -7.42 -13.36 -9.92
C GLY A 67 -8.40 -12.37 -10.55
N PRO A 68 -7.90 -11.33 -11.22
CA PRO A 68 -8.74 -10.29 -11.82
C PRO A 68 -9.64 -10.87 -12.91
N ASP A 69 -10.86 -10.33 -13.04
CA ASP A 69 -11.83 -10.77 -14.05
C ASP A 69 -11.31 -10.56 -15.50
N ASP A 70 -10.50 -9.51 -15.70
CA ASP A 70 -9.76 -9.29 -16.94
C ASP A 70 -8.43 -10.05 -16.89
N PRO A 71 -8.14 -10.97 -17.83
CA PRO A 71 -6.86 -11.67 -17.88
C PRO A 71 -5.65 -10.74 -18.10
N ASN A 72 -5.87 -9.51 -18.60
CA ASN A 72 -4.84 -8.47 -18.69
C ASN A 72 -4.90 -7.47 -17.53
N GLY A 73 -5.89 -7.60 -16.66
CA GLY A 73 -6.06 -6.78 -15.47
C GLY A 73 -4.92 -7.02 -14.48
N ARG A 74 -4.51 -5.96 -13.78
CA ARG A 74 -3.53 -6.03 -12.70
C ARG A 74 -4.11 -5.36 -11.47
N ASP A 75 -4.06 -6.06 -10.35
CA ASP A 75 -4.48 -5.51 -9.06
C ASP A 75 -3.40 -4.54 -8.54
N ASP A 76 -3.82 -3.43 -7.93
CA ASP A 76 -2.91 -2.42 -7.35
C ASP A 76 -2.47 -2.82 -5.93
N VAL A 77 -1.74 -3.93 -5.85
CA VAL A 77 -1.15 -4.42 -4.60
C VAL A 77 0.11 -3.61 -4.27
N LYS A 78 0.11 -3.02 -3.08
CA LYS A 78 1.23 -2.22 -2.56
C LYS A 78 1.96 -2.98 -1.46
N VAL A 79 3.26 -2.77 -1.37
CA VAL A 79 4.10 -3.37 -0.33
C VAL A 79 4.61 -2.25 0.56
N VAL A 80 4.33 -2.36 1.85
CA VAL A 80 4.82 -1.46 2.89
C VAL A 80 6.00 -2.13 3.56
N ILE A 81 7.20 -1.67 3.23
CA ILE A 81 8.41 -1.99 3.99
C ILE A 81 8.44 -1.09 5.21
N TYR A 82 8.66 -1.64 6.40
CA TYR A 82 8.71 -0.86 7.62
C TYR A 82 9.90 -1.24 8.50
N ARG A 83 10.37 -0.28 9.31
CA ARG A 83 11.57 -0.43 10.14
C ARG A 83 11.42 0.33 11.45
N ASN A 84 11.78 -0.25 12.58
CA ASN A 84 11.72 0.42 13.89
C ASN A 84 10.31 0.99 14.21
N VAL A 85 9.26 0.28 13.81
CA VAL A 85 7.86 0.58 14.13
C VAL A 85 7.10 -0.73 14.24
N ASP A 86 6.14 -0.82 15.15
CA ASP A 86 5.34 -2.02 15.35
C ASP A 86 4.31 -2.21 14.22
N LEU A 87 4.06 -3.47 13.85
CA LEU A 87 3.09 -3.84 12.80
C LEU A 87 1.68 -3.27 13.05
N PRO A 88 1.10 -3.27 14.28
CA PRO A 88 -0.18 -2.62 14.52
C PRO A 88 -0.22 -1.13 14.13
N THR A 89 0.84 -0.37 14.44
CA THR A 89 0.97 1.03 14.01
C THR A 89 1.04 1.16 12.48
N VAL A 90 1.77 0.26 11.81
CA VAL A 90 1.83 0.22 10.34
C VAL A 90 0.47 -0.07 9.74
N LYS A 91 -0.26 -1.08 10.23
CA LYS A 91 -1.61 -1.45 9.77
C LYS A 91 -2.63 -0.33 9.98
N ARG A 92 -2.50 0.46 11.06
CA ARG A 92 -3.33 1.65 11.29
C ARG A 92 -3.04 2.76 10.28
N THR A 93 -1.80 2.86 9.82
CA THR A 93 -1.36 3.88 8.85
C THR A 93 -1.71 3.49 7.41
N TYR A 94 -1.57 2.21 7.07
CA TYR A 94 -1.80 1.65 5.74
C TYR A 94 -2.90 0.58 5.77
N PRO A 95 -4.13 0.92 6.17
CA PRO A 95 -5.19 -0.07 6.34
C PRO A 95 -5.60 -0.72 5.01
N ILE A 96 -5.95 -2.01 5.10
CA ILE A 96 -6.51 -2.77 4.00
C ILE A 96 -8.02 -2.53 3.95
N PHE A 97 -8.52 -2.11 2.80
CA PHE A 97 -9.94 -1.90 2.57
C PHE A 97 -10.32 -2.57 1.24
N LYS A 98 -11.20 -3.57 1.32
CA LYS A 98 -11.70 -4.28 0.13
C LYS A 98 -12.26 -3.29 -0.88
N GLY A 99 -11.79 -3.38 -2.13
CA GLY A 99 -12.19 -2.50 -3.24
C GLY A 99 -11.55 -1.10 -3.21
N LYS A 100 -10.61 -0.84 -2.29
CA LYS A 100 -9.94 0.47 -2.17
C LYS A 100 -8.42 0.37 -2.04
N SER A 101 -7.91 -0.50 -1.17
CA SER A 101 -6.48 -0.62 -0.93
C SER A 101 -6.10 -2.00 -0.44
N ASP A 102 -5.04 -2.55 -1.01
CA ASP A 102 -4.35 -3.73 -0.52
C ASP A 102 -2.88 -3.41 -0.24
N TYR A 103 -2.47 -3.70 0.99
CA TYR A 103 -1.12 -3.48 1.48
C TYR A 103 -0.58 -4.79 2.07
N ARG A 104 0.56 -5.23 1.53
CA ARG A 104 1.41 -6.25 2.14
C ARG A 104 2.38 -5.56 3.08
N TYR A 105 2.62 -6.13 4.25
CA TYR A 105 3.52 -5.55 5.24
C TYR A 105 4.73 -6.45 5.39
N ILE A 106 5.92 -5.87 5.29
CA ILE A 106 7.18 -6.59 5.41
C ILE A 106 8.17 -5.78 6.25
N GLU A 107 8.86 -6.46 7.17
CA GLU A 107 9.94 -5.84 7.93
C GLU A 107 11.14 -5.57 7.02
N TYR A 108 11.84 -4.46 7.26
CA TYR A 108 13.05 -4.08 6.53
C TYR A 108 14.08 -5.21 6.44
N ARG A 109 14.30 -5.94 7.54
CA ARG A 109 15.27 -7.03 7.55
C ARG A 109 14.86 -8.18 6.64
N GLU A 110 13.58 -8.54 6.65
CA GLU A 110 13.04 -9.64 5.86
C GLU A 110 13.17 -9.37 4.35
N VAL A 111 12.89 -8.13 3.91
CA VAL A 111 13.09 -7.76 2.50
C VAL A 111 14.57 -7.76 2.11
N MET A 112 15.47 -7.28 2.98
CA MET A 112 16.91 -7.28 2.68
C MET A 112 17.45 -8.70 2.57
N ASP A 113 17.09 -9.58 3.51
CA ASP A 113 17.48 -11.00 3.48
C ASP A 113 16.94 -11.68 2.21
N PHE A 114 15.70 -11.39 1.80
CA PHE A 114 15.12 -11.88 0.54
C PHE A 114 15.91 -11.43 -0.69
N LEU A 115 16.17 -10.12 -0.82
CA LEU A 115 16.86 -9.56 -1.99
C LEU A 115 18.29 -10.13 -2.10
N GLU A 116 19.00 -10.22 -0.97
CA GLU A 116 20.35 -10.79 -0.92
C GLU A 116 20.36 -12.26 -1.34
N LYS A 117 19.49 -13.08 -0.74
CA LYS A 117 19.34 -14.49 -1.08
C LYS A 117 19.06 -14.68 -2.58
N ARG A 118 18.11 -13.92 -3.15
CA ARG A 118 17.76 -14.04 -4.58
C ARG A 118 18.90 -13.64 -5.50
N MET A 119 19.62 -12.55 -5.17
CA MET A 119 20.79 -12.15 -5.96
C MET A 119 21.90 -13.20 -5.89
N GLU A 120 22.12 -13.84 -4.74
CA GLU A 120 23.10 -14.93 -4.60
C GLU A 120 22.73 -16.16 -5.42
N GLU A 121 21.47 -16.60 -5.36
CA GLU A 121 20.95 -17.73 -6.15
C GLU A 121 21.13 -17.48 -7.66
N LEU A 122 20.79 -16.28 -8.14
CA LEU A 122 20.95 -15.90 -9.55
C LEU A 122 22.42 -15.80 -9.98
N LYS A 123 23.32 -15.40 -9.06
CA LYS A 123 24.77 -15.37 -9.28
C LYS A 123 25.36 -16.78 -9.36
N ALA A 124 24.83 -17.73 -8.60
CA ALA A 124 25.28 -19.11 -8.63
C ALA A 124 24.89 -19.85 -9.92
N ASP A 125 23.79 -19.46 -10.58
CA ASP A 125 23.30 -20.09 -11.83
C ASP A 125 23.84 -19.42 -13.12
N GLN A 126 24.97 -18.69 -13.05
CA GLN A 126 25.49 -17.90 -14.19
C GLN A 126 26.09 -18.74 -15.34
N ASP A 127 26.43 -20.00 -15.08
CA ASP A 127 27.15 -20.85 -16.04
C ASP A 127 26.25 -21.68 -16.97
N ARG A 128 24.92 -21.58 -16.83
CA ARG A 128 23.96 -22.43 -17.53
C ARG A 128 23.96 -22.26 -19.06
N ASP A 129 23.51 -21.12 -19.56
CA ASP A 129 23.59 -20.74 -20.98
C ASP A 129 23.56 -19.21 -21.15
N PRO A 130 23.94 -18.66 -22.32
CA PRO A 130 24.04 -17.21 -22.52
C PRO A 130 22.72 -16.44 -22.33
N GLU A 131 21.57 -17.04 -22.64
CA GLU A 131 20.27 -16.38 -22.51
C GLU A 131 19.87 -16.24 -21.04
N HIS A 132 19.96 -17.33 -20.27
CA HIS A 132 19.74 -17.31 -18.83
C HIS A 132 20.69 -16.34 -18.14
N ARG A 133 21.95 -16.27 -18.58
CA ARG A 133 22.93 -15.34 -18.04
C ARG A 133 22.55 -13.88 -18.26
N ARG A 134 21.91 -13.55 -19.39
CA ARG A 134 21.40 -12.20 -19.68
C ARG A 134 20.21 -11.87 -18.78
N LEU A 135 19.24 -12.78 -18.66
CA LEU A 135 18.06 -12.60 -17.81
C LEU A 135 18.44 -12.47 -16.33
N ASN A 136 19.36 -13.30 -15.83
CA ASN A 136 19.82 -13.21 -14.44
C ASN A 136 20.51 -11.87 -14.17
N LYS A 137 21.31 -11.34 -15.11
CA LYS A 137 21.92 -10.02 -14.97
C LYS A 137 20.90 -8.89 -14.90
N GLU A 138 19.86 -8.95 -15.72
CA GLU A 138 18.76 -7.98 -15.70
C GLU A 138 18.01 -8.02 -14.37
N LEU A 139 17.63 -9.21 -13.91
CA LEU A 139 16.91 -9.38 -12.64
C LEU A 139 17.77 -9.00 -11.42
N ILE A 140 19.07 -9.31 -11.42
CA ILE A 140 19.99 -8.83 -10.38
C ILE A 140 20.02 -7.30 -10.36
N SER A 141 20.07 -6.63 -11.51
CA SER A 141 20.06 -5.17 -11.57
C SER A 141 18.76 -4.58 -11.04
N GLU A 142 17.61 -5.20 -11.31
CA GLU A 142 16.32 -4.81 -10.72
C GLU A 142 16.33 -4.93 -9.19
N TYR A 143 16.86 -6.04 -8.65
CA TYR A 143 16.98 -6.23 -7.21
C TYR A 143 17.94 -5.26 -6.54
N GLU A 144 19.06 -4.92 -7.18
CA GLU A 144 19.97 -3.88 -6.70
C GLU A 144 19.27 -2.52 -6.65
N GLN A 145 18.54 -2.14 -7.70
CA GLN A 145 17.76 -0.89 -7.71
C GLN A 145 16.67 -0.86 -6.63
N THR A 146 16.01 -1.98 -6.38
CA THR A 146 15.01 -2.09 -5.32
C THR A 146 15.65 -1.97 -3.95
N LYS A 147 16.78 -2.65 -3.71
CA LYS A 147 17.57 -2.52 -2.48
C LYS A 147 17.99 -1.07 -2.24
N ASP A 148 18.52 -0.40 -3.26
CA ASP A 148 18.99 0.98 -3.17
C ASP A 148 17.85 1.95 -2.81
N LYS A 149 16.68 1.83 -3.44
CA LYS A 149 15.49 2.64 -3.10
C LYS A 149 15.06 2.46 -1.65
N ILE A 150 15.15 1.24 -1.13
CA ILE A 150 14.78 0.95 0.26
C ILE A 150 15.81 1.56 1.21
N ILE A 151 17.10 1.43 0.93
CA ILE A 151 18.18 2.03 1.73
C ILE A 151 18.11 3.55 1.71
N GLU A 152 17.91 4.16 0.54
CA GLU A 152 17.74 5.61 0.38
C GLU A 152 16.61 6.12 1.28
N ARG A 153 15.50 5.37 1.36
CA ARG A 153 14.31 5.80 2.09
C ARG A 153 14.32 5.47 3.58
N LEU A 154 14.91 4.35 3.98
CA LEU A 154 14.83 3.81 5.35
C LEU A 154 16.19 3.72 6.07
N GLY A 155 17.25 4.18 5.41
CA GLY A 155 18.63 4.04 5.87
C GLY A 155 19.17 2.62 5.70
N PRO A 156 20.50 2.43 5.83
CA PRO A 156 21.15 1.13 5.79
C PRO A 156 20.80 0.27 7.01
#